data_AF-A0A3M0XMJ5-F1
#
_entry.id   AF-A0A3M0XMJ5-F1
#
_cell.length_a   1.000
_cell.length_b   1.000
_cell.length_c   1.000
_cell.angle_alpha   90.00
_cell.angle_beta   90.00
_cell.angle_gamma   90.00
#
_symmetry.space_group_name_H-M   'P 1'
#
loop_
_entity.id
_entity.type
_entity.pdbx_description
1 polymer ?
#
loop_
_entity_poly.entity_id
_entity_poly.type
_entity_poly.pdbx_seq_one_letter_code
_entity_poly.pdbx_strand_id
1 'polypeptide(L)'
;MSGRASSGAAALTRRGGFMHVSDFLTHWGLVENPFAAEEARRDAVFARLSATEATHPDFEKILGSLERPSASIVFGEKGSGKTAIRLQLAQRVARWNDTHRDQAVLFVAYDDANPFLDSFLQAWASQRSRKVASRR
;
A
#
# COMPACT_ATOMS: atom_id res chain seq x y z
N MET A 1 -54.98 20.81 -23.24
CA MET A 1 -54.17 20.17 -24.29
C MET A 1 -52.72 20.20 -23.78
N SER A 2 -52.24 19.15 -23.10
CA SER A 2 -51.70 17.90 -23.67
C SER A 2 -50.44 18.19 -24.52
N GLY A 3 -49.24 17.64 -24.29
CA GLY A 3 -48.80 16.50 -23.47
C GLY A 3 -47.35 16.71 -22.97
N ARG A 4 -46.98 16.15 -21.81
CA ARG A 4 -46.32 14.83 -21.61
C ARG A 4 -45.01 14.61 -22.38
N ALA A 5 -43.92 14.68 -21.59
CA ALA A 5 -42.86 13.68 -21.37
C ALA A 5 -42.22 12.97 -22.58
N SER A 6 -40.89 13.07 -22.67
CA SER A 6 -39.95 11.93 -22.63
C SER A 6 -38.51 12.46 -22.65
N SER A 7 -37.72 12.16 -21.62
CA SER A 7 -36.73 11.07 -21.63
C SER A 7 -35.63 11.27 -22.67
N GLY A 8 -34.51 11.81 -22.19
CA GLY A 8 -33.24 11.82 -22.90
C GLY A 8 -32.12 11.43 -21.95
N ALA A 9 -32.31 10.37 -21.14
CA ALA A 9 -31.18 9.59 -20.66
C ALA A 9 -30.47 9.10 -21.92
N ALA A 10 -29.44 9.84 -22.34
CA ALA A 10 -28.66 9.51 -23.51
C ALA A 10 -28.08 8.13 -23.26
N ALA A 11 -28.69 7.15 -23.92
CA ALA A 11 -28.39 5.75 -23.80
C ALA A 11 -26.88 5.59 -23.99
N LEU A 12 -26.22 5.09 -22.95
CA LEU A 12 -24.86 4.59 -23.04
C LEU A 12 -24.92 3.28 -23.83
N THR A 13 -25.26 3.37 -25.11
CA THR A 13 -25.30 2.26 -26.06
C THR A 13 -24.47 2.66 -27.26
N ARG A 14 -23.17 2.86 -27.02
CA ARG A 14 -22.20 2.81 -28.11
C ARG A 14 -21.91 1.35 -28.43
N ARG A 15 -22.51 0.91 -29.54
CA ARG A 15 -22.10 -0.27 -30.30
C ARG A 15 -20.60 -0.16 -30.62
N GLY A 16 -19.81 -1.12 -30.15
CA GLY A 16 -18.54 -1.54 -30.78
C GLY A 16 -17.42 -0.49 -30.95
N GLY A 17 -17.33 0.55 -30.12
CA GLY A 17 -16.24 1.54 -30.17
C GLY A 17 -15.41 1.53 -28.88
N PHE A 18 -14.09 1.58 -29.01
CA PHE A 18 -13.15 1.73 -27.88
C PHE A 18 -13.60 2.87 -26.95
N MET A 19 -13.82 2.57 -25.67
CA MET A 19 -14.04 3.58 -24.64
C MET A 19 -12.71 4.23 -24.31
N HIS A 20 -12.61 5.55 -24.46
CA HIS A 20 -11.41 6.28 -24.05
C HIS A 20 -11.42 6.45 -22.52
N VAL A 21 -10.27 6.31 -21.88
CA VAL A 21 -10.13 6.43 -20.41
C VAL A 21 -10.71 7.75 -19.90
N SER A 22 -10.58 8.85 -20.64
CA SER A 22 -11.16 10.15 -20.25
C SER A 22 -12.69 10.11 -20.13
N ASP A 23 -13.37 9.38 -21.01
CA ASP A 23 -14.83 9.29 -21.01
C ASP A 23 -15.32 8.49 -19.81
N PHE A 24 -14.60 7.41 -19.48
CA PHE A 24 -14.83 6.63 -18.27
C PHE A 24 -14.65 7.48 -17.01
N LEU A 25 -13.51 8.18 -16.88
CA LEU A 25 -13.23 9.02 -15.72
C LEU A 25 -14.28 10.13 -15.56
N THR A 26 -14.64 10.80 -16.67
CA THR A 26 -15.66 11.86 -16.67
C THR A 26 -17.03 11.32 -16.28
N HIS A 27 -17.42 10.15 -16.78
CA HIS A 27 -18.70 9.51 -16.45
C HIS A 27 -18.83 9.23 -14.95
N TRP A 28 -17.74 8.84 -14.29
CA TRP A 28 -17.69 8.59 -12.85
C TRP A 28 -17.35 9.82 -12.00
N GLY A 29 -17.25 11.01 -12.61
CA GLY A 29 -16.95 12.25 -11.89
C GLY A 29 -15.53 12.31 -11.30
N LEU A 30 -14.59 11.53 -11.83
CA LEU A 30 -13.21 11.53 -11.39
C LEU A 30 -12.47 12.74 -11.97
N VAL A 31 -11.96 13.59 -11.08
CA VAL A 31 -11.26 14.84 -11.43
C VAL A 31 -9.82 14.62 -11.92
N GLU A 32 -9.25 13.45 -11.63
CA GLU A 32 -7.93 13.02 -12.09
C GLU A 32 -7.87 11.50 -12.22
N ASN A 33 -6.87 10.98 -12.94
CA ASN A 33 -6.70 9.55 -13.13
C ASN A 33 -5.98 8.92 -11.91
N PRO A 34 -6.66 8.09 -11.09
CA PRO A 34 -6.05 7.44 -9.92
C PRO A 34 -5.07 6.32 -10.28
N PHE A 35 -4.94 5.96 -11.56
CA PHE A 35 -4.06 4.90 -12.05
C PHE A 35 -2.94 5.46 -12.95
N ALA A 36 -2.68 6.76 -12.89
CA ALA A 36 -1.67 7.40 -13.74
C ALA A 36 -0.23 7.00 -13.38
N ALA A 37 0.03 6.70 -12.10
CA ALA A 37 1.35 6.30 -11.62
C ALA A 37 1.49 4.76 -11.60
N GLU A 38 2.61 4.25 -12.12
CA GLU A 38 2.91 2.81 -12.08
C GLU A 38 3.30 2.35 -10.66
N GLU A 39 3.88 3.24 -9.86
CA GLU A 39 4.38 2.93 -8.53
C GLU A 39 3.73 3.81 -7.45
N ALA A 40 3.29 3.18 -6.35
CA ALA A 40 2.65 3.85 -5.22
C ALA A 40 3.48 5.00 -4.60
N ARG A 41 4.82 4.95 -4.70
CA ARG A 41 5.70 6.02 -4.17
C ARG A 41 5.61 7.32 -4.96
N ARG A 42 5.23 7.23 -6.24
CA ARG A 42 5.14 8.37 -7.17
C ARG A 42 3.69 8.75 -7.45
N ASP A 43 2.75 8.14 -6.73
CA ASP A 43 1.33 8.35 -6.92
C ASP A 43 0.82 9.45 -5.97
N ALA A 44 0.52 10.61 -6.54
CA ALA A 44 0.00 11.76 -5.80
C ALA A 44 -1.43 11.53 -5.26
N VAL A 45 -2.25 10.77 -5.99
CA VAL A 45 -3.61 10.41 -5.56
C VAL A 45 -3.51 9.49 -4.35
N PHE A 46 -2.67 8.47 -4.43
CA PHE A 46 -2.40 7.56 -3.31
C PHE A 46 -1.84 8.31 -2.09
N ALA A 47 -0.86 9.20 -2.27
CA ALA A 47 -0.28 9.98 -1.18
C ALA A 47 -1.33 10.79 -0.42
N ARG A 48 -2.32 11.35 -1.14
CA ARG A 48 -3.41 12.12 -0.54
C ARG A 48 -4.46 11.23 0.14
N LEU A 49 -4.84 10.11 -0.47
CA LEU A 49 -5.89 9.22 0.04
C LEU A 49 -5.44 8.30 1.18
N SER A 50 -4.17 7.89 1.17
CA SER A 50 -3.57 7.06 2.22
C SER A 50 -3.63 7.73 3.59
N ALA A 51 -3.68 9.07 3.62
CA ALA A 51 -3.81 9.83 4.84
C ALA A 51 -5.22 9.77 5.46
N THR A 52 -6.27 9.59 4.67
CA THR A 52 -7.64 9.77 5.14
C THR A 52 -8.30 8.44 5.52
N GLU A 53 -8.40 7.45 4.61
CA GLU A 53 -9.19 6.23 4.91
C GLU A 53 -9.05 5.08 3.89
N ALA A 54 -8.42 5.29 2.72
CA ALA A 54 -8.37 4.27 1.68
C ALA A 54 -7.22 3.28 1.91
N THR A 55 -7.47 2.22 2.69
CA THR A 55 -6.48 1.17 2.94
C THR A 55 -6.75 -0.11 2.15
N HIS A 56 -5.72 -0.94 2.01
CA HIS A 56 -5.89 -2.31 1.54
C HIS A 56 -6.91 -3.06 2.43
N PRO A 57 -7.79 -3.93 1.89
CA PRO A 57 -8.80 -4.64 2.70
C PRO A 57 -8.22 -5.43 3.88
N ASP A 58 -7.03 -6.01 3.69
CA ASP A 58 -6.32 -6.74 4.74
C ASP A 58 -5.39 -5.86 5.61
N PHE A 59 -5.40 -4.54 5.43
CA PHE A 59 -4.45 -3.64 6.10
C PHE A 59 -4.48 -3.78 7.61
N GLU A 60 -5.67 -3.78 8.22
CA GLU A 60 -5.80 -3.89 9.68
C GLU A 60 -5.33 -5.27 10.20
N LYS A 61 -5.47 -6.33 9.39
CA LYS A 61 -4.91 -7.66 9.73
C LYS A 61 -3.38 -7.65 9.68
N ILE A 62 -2.81 -6.91 8.73
CA ILE A 62 -1.35 -6.80 8.55
C ILE A 62 -0.74 -5.92 9.65
N LEU A 63 -1.38 -4.80 9.98
CA LEU A 63 -0.94 -3.88 11.03
C LEU A 63 -1.04 -4.53 12.41
N GLY A 64 -2.15 -5.22 12.70
CA GLY A 64 -2.43 -5.73 14.04
C GLY A 64 -2.57 -4.61 15.07
N SER A 65 -2.13 -4.87 16.30
CA SER A 65 -2.13 -3.89 17.39
C SER A 65 -0.75 -3.23 17.52
N LEU A 66 -0.71 -1.90 17.56
CA LEU A 66 0.52 -1.16 17.85
C LEU A 66 0.90 -1.17 19.33
N GLU A 67 -0.07 -1.37 20.22
CA GLU A 67 0.15 -1.55 21.67
C GLU A 67 0.80 -2.90 21.97
N ARG A 68 0.43 -3.93 21.18
CA ARG A 68 0.94 -5.30 21.30
C ARG A 68 1.36 -5.83 19.92
N PRO A 69 2.53 -5.40 19.40
CA PRO A 69 2.97 -5.76 18.07
C PRO A 69 3.10 -7.27 17.91
N SER A 70 2.64 -7.78 16.77
CA SER A 70 2.76 -9.18 16.37
C SER A 70 3.47 -9.30 15.03
N ALA A 71 4.02 -10.49 14.76
CA ALA A 71 4.67 -10.75 13.48
C ALA A 71 3.61 -10.99 12.38
N SER A 72 3.85 -10.42 11.21
CA SER A 72 3.03 -10.62 10.01
C SER A 72 3.93 -10.86 8.80
N ILE A 73 3.53 -11.78 7.92
CA ILE A 73 4.20 -12.08 6.66
C ILE A 73 3.20 -11.89 5.54
N VAL A 74 3.52 -11.02 4.58
CA VAL A 74 2.63 -10.64 3.49
C VAL A 74 3.22 -11.09 2.16
N PHE A 75 2.55 -12.03 1.52
CA PHE A 75 2.83 -12.43 0.14
C PHE A 75 1.85 -11.77 -0.81
N GLY A 76 2.25 -11.62 -2.07
CA GLY A 76 1.35 -11.18 -3.13
C GLY A 76 2.06 -11.07 -4.46
N GLU A 77 1.30 -11.05 -5.55
CA GLU A 77 1.83 -10.89 -6.90
C GLU A 77 2.38 -9.47 -7.17
N LYS A 78 3.05 -9.27 -8.32
CA LYS A 78 3.45 -7.94 -8.76
C LYS A 78 2.19 -7.07 -8.91
N GLY A 79 2.18 -5.88 -8.33
CA GLY A 79 1.03 -4.97 -8.36
C GLY A 79 0.02 -5.17 -7.22
N SER A 80 0.18 -6.17 -6.34
CA SER A 80 -0.76 -6.44 -5.24
C SER A 80 -0.79 -5.39 -4.11
N GLY A 81 -0.13 -4.23 -4.28
CA GLY A 81 -0.15 -3.16 -3.28
C GLY A 81 0.77 -3.34 -2.06
N LYS A 82 1.71 -4.30 -2.04
CA LYS A 82 2.66 -4.47 -0.90
C LYS A 82 3.43 -3.18 -0.55
N THR A 83 3.88 -2.45 -1.57
CA THR A 83 4.55 -1.16 -1.37
C THR A 83 3.60 -0.13 -0.77
N ALA A 84 2.35 -0.06 -1.25
CA ALA A 84 1.33 0.82 -0.71
C ALA A 84 1.02 0.50 0.77
N ILE A 85 0.85 -0.79 1.10
CA ILE A 85 0.66 -1.25 2.48
C ILE A 85 1.80 -0.77 3.38
N ARG A 86 3.06 -0.94 2.96
CA ARG A 86 4.22 -0.49 3.75
C ARG A 86 4.23 1.02 3.98
N LEU A 87 3.86 1.82 2.96
CA LEU A 87 3.74 3.27 3.11
C LEU A 87 2.63 3.64 4.11
N GLN A 88 1.49 2.95 4.07
CA GLN A 88 0.40 3.15 5.01
C GLN A 88 0.77 2.73 6.44
N LEU A 89 1.53 1.64 6.61
CA LEU A 89 2.07 1.23 7.91
C LEU A 89 2.96 2.33 8.50
N ALA A 90 3.87 2.89 7.70
CA ALA A 90 4.74 3.98 8.13
C ALA A 90 3.93 5.19 8.61
N GLN A 91 2.91 5.59 7.86
CA GLN A 91 2.02 6.70 8.22
C GLN A 91 1.24 6.42 9.51
N ARG A 92 0.69 5.21 9.67
CA ARG A 92 -0.08 4.82 10.86
C ARG A 92 0.81 4.77 12.12
N VAL A 93 2.03 4.24 12.00
CA VAL A 93 3.01 4.24 13.10
C VAL A 93 3.41 5.66 13.48
N ALA A 94 3.67 6.55 12.51
CA ALA A 94 4.00 7.94 12.80
C ALA A 94 2.89 8.64 13.62
N ARG A 95 1.62 8.48 13.20
CA ARG A 95 0.47 9.04 13.93
C ARG A 95 0.31 8.45 15.32
N TRP A 96 0.52 7.14 15.46
CA TRP A 96 0.48 6.50 16.77
C TRP A 96 1.52 7.10 17.72
N ASN A 97 2.75 7.27 17.24
CA ASN A 97 3.86 7.81 18.01
C ASN A 97 3.67 9.28 18.40
N ASP A 98 2.90 10.05 17.62
CA ASP A 98 2.60 11.45 17.95
C ASP A 98 1.78 11.57 19.25
N THR A 99 0.88 10.61 19.51
CA THR A 99 -0.01 10.62 20.67
C THR A 99 0.36 9.61 21.77
N HIS A 100 1.23 8.63 21.49
CA HIS A 100 1.63 7.56 22.43
C HIS A 100 3.16 7.53 22.64
N ARG A 101 3.68 8.59 23.26
CA ARG A 101 5.13 8.79 23.46
C ARG A 101 5.79 7.71 24.33
N ASP A 102 5.05 7.16 25.28
CA ASP A 102 5.46 6.11 26.22
C ASP A 102 5.42 4.70 25.60
N GLN A 103 4.69 4.54 24.49
CA GLN A 103 4.49 3.27 23.78
C GLN A 103 4.81 3.42 22.29
N ALA A 104 5.83 4.23 21.99
CA ALA A 104 6.23 4.51 20.62
C ALA A 104 6.75 3.25 19.93
N VAL A 105 6.33 3.05 18.68
CA VAL A 105 6.73 1.92 17.84
C VAL A 105 7.86 2.35 16.92
N LEU A 106 8.95 1.60 16.93
CA LEU A 106 10.04 1.77 15.97
C LEU A 106 9.68 1.11 14.64
N PHE A 107 9.57 1.91 13.58
CA PHE A 107 9.36 1.41 12.23
C PHE A 107 10.70 1.36 11.46
N VAL A 108 11.11 0.16 11.06
CA VAL A 108 12.31 -0.05 10.23
C VAL A 108 11.86 -0.60 8.88
N ALA A 109 11.99 0.22 7.84
CA ALA A 109 11.64 -0.17 6.48
C ALA A 109 12.87 -0.54 5.66
N TYR A 110 12.81 -1.69 5.00
CA TYR A 110 13.73 -2.07 3.94
C TYR A 110 13.00 -2.00 2.60
N ASP A 111 13.63 -1.34 1.62
CA ASP A 111 13.17 -1.37 0.23
C ASP A 111 13.64 -2.63 -0.49
N ASP A 112 14.81 -3.13 -0.11
CA ASP A 112 15.35 -4.43 -0.47
C ASP A 112 15.94 -5.05 0.80
N ALA A 113 15.43 -6.22 1.19
CA ALA A 113 15.87 -6.94 2.37
C ALA A 113 17.10 -7.82 2.10
N ASN A 114 17.40 -8.16 0.83
CA ASN A 114 18.44 -9.13 0.50
C ASN A 114 19.83 -8.70 0.99
N PRO A 115 20.30 -7.46 0.76
CA PRO A 115 21.64 -7.05 1.21
C PRO A 115 21.81 -7.14 2.73
N PHE A 116 20.75 -6.87 3.48
CA PHE A 116 20.73 -7.00 4.94
C PHE A 116 20.81 -8.47 5.36
N LEU A 117 19.99 -9.33 4.74
CA LEU A 117 19.99 -10.77 5.02
C LEU A 117 21.34 -11.40 4.69
N ASP A 118 21.95 -11.03 3.56
CA ASP A 118 23.27 -11.52 3.16
C ASP A 118 24.34 -11.14 4.20
N SER A 119 24.36 -9.87 4.62
CA SER A 119 25.28 -9.38 5.66
C SER A 119 25.07 -10.10 7.00
N PHE A 120 23.81 -10.32 7.38
CA PHE A 120 23.44 -11.03 8.59
C PHE A 120 23.92 -12.49 8.56
N LEU A 121 23.69 -13.21 7.45
CA LEU A 121 24.11 -14.60 7.27
C LEU A 121 25.63 -14.73 7.32
N GLN A 122 26.37 -13.82 6.69
CA GLN A 122 27.84 -13.80 6.73
C GLN A 122 28.37 -13.58 8.14
N ALA A 123 27.82 -12.62 8.88
CA ALA A 123 28.20 -12.35 10.26
C ALA A 123 27.91 -13.55 11.17
N TRP A 124 26.73 -14.18 11.01
CA TRP A 124 26.32 -15.34 11.78
C TRP A 124 27.18 -16.58 11.52
N ALA A 125 27.50 -16.85 10.25
CA ALA A 125 28.41 -17.93 9.88
C ALA A 125 29.81 -17.72 10.49
N SER A 126 30.32 -16.49 10.45
CA SER A 126 31.62 -16.12 11.01
C SER A 126 31.69 -16.30 12.53
N GLN A 127 30.59 -16.06 13.25
CA GLN A 127 30.49 -16.32 14.69
C GLN A 127 30.46 -17.81 15.02
N ARG A 128 29.72 -18.62 14.23
CA ARG A 128 29.69 -20.08 14.41
C ARG A 128 31.07 -20.70 14.23
N SER A 129 31.81 -20.31 13.19
CA SER A 129 33.16 -20.83 12.93
C SER A 129 34.14 -20.50 14.06
N ARG A 130 34.06 -19.29 14.63
CA ARG A 130 34.87 -18.90 15.81
C ARG A 130 34.55 -19.73 17.05
N LYS A 131 33.28 -20.01 17.31
CA LYS A 131 32.83 -20.80 18.48
C LYS A 131 33.21 -22.28 18.38
N VAL A 132 33.35 -22.81 17.16
CA VAL A 132 33.86 -24.17 16.91
C VAL A 132 35.38 -24.23 17.08
N ALA A 133 36.10 -23.21 16.60
CA ALA A 133 37.55 -23.12 16.78
C ALA A 133 37.98 -22.95 18.24
N SER A 134 37.19 -22.27 19.08
CA SER A 134 37.49 -22.07 20.50
C SER A 134 37.13 -23.27 21.41
N ARG A 135 36.65 -24.39 20.84
CA ARG A 135 36.27 -25.62 21.56
C ARG A 135 37.19 -26.81 21.24
N ARG A 136 38.22 -26.59 20.42
CA ARG A 136 39.32 -27.53 20.18
C ARG A 136 40.57 -27.00 20.86
#